data_AF-A0A4Q1KMH3-F1
#
_entry.id   AF-A0A4Q1KMH3-F1
#
_cell.length_a   1.000
_cell.length_b   1.000
_cell.length_c   1.000
_cell.angle_alpha   90.00
_cell.angle_beta   90.00
_cell.angle_gamma   90.00
#
_symmetry.space_group_name_H-M   'P 1'
#
loop_
_entity.id
_entity.type
_entity.pdbx_description
1 polymer ?
#
loop_
_entity_poly.entity_id
_entity_poly.type
_entity_poly.pdbx_seq_one_letter_code
_entity_poly.pdbx_strand_id
1 'polypeptide(L)'
;MSSNTDQLPRVFQANLARLFDRIILPGLDALAVHPRLERGEAATLDAFLDRAAAQVDNYTANEAAKAYVLTLAAMFERQLSVWARARQTEGRGHFSRIRGFEALLTACADQAGIDLQRDRLGSDLSQMFLVANVVRHGDGRSCEALRAAAPELWETDAPDYLDLLPGEAVVSEHLRMRRRDLIRYIRAATCFWGLADRLPMAVADPPYRED
;
A
#
# COMPACT_ATOMS: atom_id res chain seq x y z
N MET A 1 28.93 0.55 -21.02
CA MET A 1 28.87 0.17 -19.59
C MET A 1 27.67 0.87 -18.97
N SER A 2 26.75 0.14 -18.34
CA SER A 2 25.62 0.72 -17.59
C SER A 2 26.14 1.64 -16.49
N SER A 3 25.57 2.83 -16.31
CA SER A 3 25.92 3.64 -15.13
C SER A 3 25.35 2.97 -13.87
N ASN A 4 25.90 3.26 -12.69
CA ASN A 4 25.31 2.81 -11.41
C ASN A 4 23.86 3.29 -11.26
N THR A 5 23.53 4.44 -11.87
CA THR A 5 22.20 5.03 -11.83
C THR A 5 21.19 4.31 -12.71
N ASP A 6 21.65 3.64 -13.77
CA ASP A 6 20.81 2.79 -14.62
C ASP A 6 20.37 1.51 -13.88
N GLN A 7 21.11 1.09 -12.84
CA GLN A 7 20.74 -0.05 -12.00
C GLN A 7 19.70 0.27 -10.92
N LEU A 8 19.40 1.55 -10.67
CA LEU A 8 18.51 1.97 -9.58
C LEU A 8 17.12 1.32 -9.65
N PRO A 9 16.41 1.28 -10.78
CA PRO A 9 15.11 0.60 -10.87
C PRO A 9 15.18 -0.86 -10.40
N ARG A 10 16.20 -1.60 -10.82
CA ARG A 10 16.43 -2.99 -10.41
C ARG A 10 16.69 -3.13 -8.91
N VAL A 11 17.51 -2.24 -8.35
CA VAL A 11 17.78 -2.20 -6.91
C VAL A 11 16.51 -1.88 -6.13
N PHE A 12 15.71 -0.92 -6.60
CA PHE A 12 14.46 -0.52 -5.96
C PHE A 12 13.42 -1.64 -5.99
N GLN A 13 13.27 -2.31 -7.13
CA GLN A 13 12.44 -3.50 -7.26
C GLN A 13 12.87 -4.60 -6.29
N ALA A 14 14.17 -4.92 -6.23
CA ALA A 14 14.69 -5.94 -5.31
C ALA A 14 14.49 -5.57 -3.83
N ASN A 15 14.59 -4.28 -3.49
CA ASN A 15 14.36 -3.82 -2.12
C ASN A 15 12.88 -3.94 -1.74
N LEU A 16 11.95 -3.59 -2.64
CA LEU A 16 10.51 -3.75 -2.41
C LEU A 16 10.16 -5.23 -2.24
N ALA A 17 10.67 -6.10 -3.12
CA ALA A 17 10.44 -7.54 -3.04
C ALA A 17 10.93 -8.11 -1.70
N ARG A 18 12.16 -7.77 -1.27
CA ARG A 18 12.69 -8.24 0.02
C ARG A 18 11.91 -7.70 1.22
N LEU A 19 11.47 -6.45 1.19
CA LEU A 19 10.61 -5.91 2.25
C LEU A 19 9.30 -6.70 2.32
N PHE A 20 8.69 -6.96 1.17
CA PHE A 20 7.44 -7.67 1.11
C PHE A 20 7.58 -9.13 1.56
N ASP A 21 8.45 -9.90 0.92
CA ASP A 21 8.58 -11.35 1.11
C ASP A 21 9.13 -11.71 2.48
N ARG A 22 9.97 -10.85 3.10
CA ARG A 22 10.67 -11.18 4.34
C ARG A 22 10.07 -10.55 5.58
N ILE A 23 9.27 -9.49 5.43
CA ILE A 23 8.76 -8.71 6.56
C ILE A 23 7.24 -8.60 6.49
N ILE A 24 6.70 -8.05 5.40
CA ILE A 24 5.25 -7.78 5.30
C ILE A 24 4.46 -9.08 5.23
N LEU A 25 4.77 -9.96 4.27
CA LEU A 25 4.01 -11.19 4.07
C LEU A 25 4.11 -12.13 5.29
N PRO A 26 5.31 -12.42 5.86
CA PRO A 26 5.39 -13.21 7.08
C PRO A 26 4.68 -12.56 8.27
N GLY A 27 4.71 -11.23 8.37
CA GLY A 27 3.97 -10.49 9.40
C GLY A 27 2.47 -10.65 9.26
N LEU A 28 1.93 -10.58 8.04
CA LEU A 28 0.52 -10.84 7.75
C LEU A 28 0.12 -12.30 7.97
N ASP A 29 1.03 -13.26 7.72
CA ASP A 29 0.79 -14.69 7.96
C ASP A 29 0.80 -15.05 9.45
N ALA A 30 1.51 -14.28 10.28
CA ALA A 30 1.60 -14.51 11.72
C ALA A 30 0.37 -14.02 12.52
N LEU A 31 -0.49 -13.20 11.92
CA LEU A 31 -1.64 -12.60 12.58
C LEU A 31 -2.90 -13.43 12.33
N ALA A 32 -3.64 -13.72 13.39
CA ALA A 32 -4.93 -14.40 13.29
C ALA A 32 -5.96 -13.46 12.65
N VAL A 33 -6.74 -13.99 11.70
CA VAL A 33 -7.86 -13.29 11.07
C VAL A 33 -9.07 -14.20 11.06
N HIS A 34 -10.14 -13.75 11.69
CA HIS A 34 -11.41 -14.45 11.81
C HIS A 34 -12.38 -13.93 10.73
N PRO A 35 -12.85 -14.77 9.80
CA PRO A 35 -13.67 -14.32 8.66
C PRO A 35 -15.08 -13.87 9.06
N ARG A 36 -15.49 -14.15 10.30
CA ARG A 36 -16.79 -13.76 10.84
C ARG A 36 -16.68 -13.61 12.35
N LEU A 37 -17.12 -12.46 12.85
CA LEU A 37 -17.29 -12.18 14.25
C LEU A 37 -18.73 -12.52 14.65
N GLU A 38 -18.89 -13.33 15.70
CA GLU A 38 -20.20 -13.56 16.29
C GLU A 38 -20.69 -12.28 16.99
N ARG A 39 -21.97 -11.95 16.79
CA ARG A 39 -22.63 -10.77 17.36
C ARG A 39 -23.70 -11.20 18.36
N GLY A 40 -23.99 -10.35 19.34
CA GLY A 40 -25.02 -10.57 20.36
C GLY A 40 -24.49 -11.09 21.69
N GLU A 41 -25.40 -11.36 22.63
CA GLU A 41 -25.08 -11.82 23.98
C GLU A 41 -24.45 -13.21 23.95
N ALA A 42 -23.41 -13.42 24.75
CA ALA A 42 -22.76 -14.71 24.88
C ALA A 42 -23.48 -15.54 25.95
N ALA A 43 -23.71 -16.82 25.66
CA ALA A 43 -24.36 -17.73 26.60
C ALA A 43 -23.48 -18.06 27.81
N THR A 44 -22.17 -17.87 27.70
CA THR A 44 -21.16 -18.18 28.73
C THR A 44 -20.04 -17.13 28.73
N LEU A 45 -19.30 -17.07 29.84
CA LEU A 45 -18.11 -16.21 29.94
C LEU A 45 -17.05 -16.62 28.92
N ASP A 46 -16.80 -17.92 28.74
CA ASP A 46 -15.80 -18.39 27.79
C ASP A 46 -16.16 -17.99 26.35
N ALA A 47 -17.42 -18.14 25.95
CA ALA A 47 -17.89 -17.68 24.64
C ALA A 47 -17.77 -16.15 24.48
N PHE A 48 -17.94 -15.39 25.56
CA PHE A 48 -17.69 -13.95 25.55
C PHE A 48 -16.20 -13.64 25.32
N LEU A 49 -15.31 -14.31 26.05
CA LEU A 49 -13.86 -14.11 25.95
C LEU A 49 -13.33 -14.51 24.56
N ASP A 50 -13.81 -15.62 23.99
CA ASP A 50 -13.44 -16.05 22.64
C ASP A 50 -13.85 -15.02 21.57
N ARG A 51 -15.07 -14.47 21.69
CA ARG A 51 -15.56 -13.41 20.79
C ARG A 51 -14.73 -12.13 20.91
N ALA A 52 -14.37 -11.73 22.13
CA ALA A 52 -13.54 -10.56 22.38
C ALA A 52 -12.12 -10.76 21.82
N ALA A 53 -11.53 -11.95 21.98
CA ALA A 53 -10.24 -12.29 21.40
C ALA A 53 -10.26 -12.18 19.87
N ALA A 54 -11.28 -12.74 19.21
CA ALA A 54 -11.42 -12.65 17.76
C ALA A 54 -11.54 -11.21 17.24
N GLN A 55 -12.22 -10.33 17.99
CA GLN A 55 -12.31 -8.90 17.66
C GLN A 55 -10.94 -8.22 17.75
N VAL A 56 -10.19 -8.47 18.83
CA VAL A 56 -8.86 -7.91 19.05
C VAL A 56 -7.87 -8.40 18.00
N ASP A 57 -7.93 -9.68 17.62
CA ASP A 57 -7.12 -10.27 16.55
C ASP A 57 -7.36 -9.53 15.23
N ASN A 58 -8.62 -9.38 14.80
CA ASN A 58 -8.97 -8.72 13.55
C ASN A 58 -8.59 -7.23 13.54
N TYR A 59 -8.78 -6.54 14.66
CA TYR A 59 -8.35 -5.15 14.81
C TYR A 59 -6.83 -5.03 14.66
N THR A 60 -6.09 -5.88 15.36
CA THR A 60 -4.62 -5.91 15.31
C THR A 60 -4.11 -6.23 13.90
N ALA A 61 -4.73 -7.19 13.21
CA ALA A 61 -4.42 -7.53 11.82
C ALA A 61 -4.66 -6.34 10.87
N ASN A 62 -5.77 -5.62 11.04
CA ASN A 62 -6.07 -4.43 10.24
C ASN A 62 -5.05 -3.30 10.47
N GLU A 63 -4.69 -3.03 11.73
CA GLU A 63 -3.68 -2.01 12.06
C GLU A 63 -2.29 -2.37 11.54
N ALA A 64 -1.90 -3.65 11.62
CA ALA A 64 -0.67 -4.13 11.01
C ALA A 64 -0.67 -3.92 9.49
N ALA A 65 -1.77 -4.27 8.81
CA ALA A 65 -1.93 -4.06 7.38
C ALA A 65 -1.81 -2.58 6.99
N LYS A 66 -2.47 -1.67 7.73
CA LYS A 66 -2.35 -0.21 7.57
C LYS A 66 -0.89 0.26 7.71
N ALA A 67 -0.19 -0.20 8.75
CA ALA A 67 1.22 0.14 8.99
C ALA A 67 2.16 -0.35 7.87
N TYR A 68 1.90 -1.55 7.32
CA TYR A 68 2.66 -2.06 6.19
C TYR A 68 2.43 -1.27 4.91
N VAL A 69 1.19 -0.84 4.63
CA VAL A 69 0.92 0.06 3.49
C VAL A 69 1.64 1.40 3.65
N LEU A 70 1.59 1.99 4.85
CA LEU A 70 2.32 3.21 5.16
C LEU A 70 3.83 3.06 4.91
N THR A 71 4.41 1.93 5.33
CA THR A 71 5.82 1.60 5.12
C THR A 71 6.16 1.46 3.63
N LEU A 72 5.33 0.72 2.88
CA LEU A 72 5.51 0.48 1.46
C LEU A 72 5.43 1.80 0.66
N ALA A 73 4.42 2.63 0.94
CA ALA A 73 4.24 3.93 0.30
C ALA A 73 5.43 4.86 0.54
N ALA A 74 5.87 4.97 1.80
CA ALA A 74 7.02 5.81 2.16
C ALA A 74 8.33 5.35 1.50
N MET A 75 8.51 4.03 1.37
CA MET A 75 9.66 3.46 0.66
C MET A 75 9.61 3.79 -0.84
N PHE A 76 8.46 3.58 -1.49
CA PHE A 76 8.29 3.84 -2.92
C PHE A 76 8.46 5.33 -3.24
N GLU A 77 7.85 6.24 -2.47
CA GLU A 77 8.03 7.69 -2.63
C GLU A 77 9.50 8.12 -2.50
N ARG A 78 10.23 7.54 -1.54
CA ARG A 78 11.66 7.79 -1.38
C ARG A 78 12.46 7.31 -2.59
N GLN A 79 12.13 6.14 -3.14
CA GLN A 79 12.76 5.60 -4.35
C GLN A 79 12.51 6.51 -5.55
N LEU A 80 11.28 7.00 -5.76
CA LEU A 80 10.95 7.99 -6.79
C LEU A 80 11.80 9.25 -6.63
N SER A 81 11.90 9.76 -5.40
CA SER A 81 12.68 10.96 -5.11
C SER A 81 14.17 10.76 -5.37
N VAL A 82 14.73 9.60 -5.02
CA VAL A 82 16.14 9.26 -5.31
C VAL A 82 16.36 9.15 -6.81
N TRP A 83 15.47 8.45 -7.53
CA TRP A 83 15.56 8.29 -8.97
C TRP A 83 15.50 9.63 -9.69
N ALA A 84 14.51 10.45 -9.39
CA ALA A 84 14.32 11.80 -9.95
C ALA A 84 15.55 12.69 -9.73
N ARG A 85 16.11 12.71 -8.52
CA ARG A 85 17.35 13.45 -8.24
C ARG A 85 18.52 12.94 -9.07
N ALA A 86 18.69 11.63 -9.17
CA ALA A 86 19.80 11.07 -9.92
C ALA A 86 19.68 11.36 -11.43
N ARG A 87 18.46 11.28 -11.99
CA ARG A 87 18.16 11.71 -13.36
C ARG A 87 18.42 13.19 -13.58
N GLN A 88 18.05 14.05 -12.62
CA GLN A 88 18.34 15.49 -12.67
C GLN A 88 19.84 15.77 -12.71
N THR A 89 20.64 15.09 -11.87
CA THR A 89 22.10 15.22 -11.82
C THR A 89 22.77 14.79 -13.13
N GLU A 90 22.21 13.78 -13.81
CA GLU A 90 22.68 13.33 -15.12
C GLU A 90 22.21 14.23 -16.28
N GLY A 91 21.48 15.32 -16.01
CA GLY A 91 20.88 16.17 -17.03
C GLY A 91 19.73 15.50 -17.81
N ARG A 92 19.17 14.40 -17.27
CA ARG A 92 18.13 13.57 -17.89
C ARG A 92 16.76 13.80 -17.25
N GLY A 93 16.33 15.05 -17.13
CA GLY A 93 15.00 15.43 -16.62
C GLY A 93 14.99 16.76 -15.86
N HIS A 94 13.78 17.27 -15.59
CA HIS A 94 13.55 18.54 -14.90
C HIS A 94 12.66 18.35 -13.66
N PHE A 95 13.27 17.91 -12.55
CA PHE A 95 12.57 17.54 -11.31
C PHE A 95 12.59 18.61 -10.21
N SER A 96 13.38 19.67 -10.36
CA SER A 96 13.64 20.65 -9.29
C SER A 96 12.40 21.38 -8.74
N ARG A 97 11.35 21.52 -9.56
CA ARG A 97 10.10 22.21 -9.19
C ARG A 97 8.94 21.28 -8.87
N ILE A 98 9.10 19.98 -9.02
CA ILE A 98 8.02 19.02 -8.79
C ILE A 98 7.81 18.86 -7.28
N ARG A 99 6.54 18.91 -6.86
CA ARG A 99 6.12 18.83 -5.45
C ARG A 99 4.90 17.94 -5.35
N GLY A 100 4.85 17.15 -4.27
CA GLY A 100 3.79 16.17 -4.05
C GLY A 100 4.02 14.87 -4.80
N PHE A 101 3.44 13.81 -4.25
CA PHE A 101 3.63 12.44 -4.75
C PHE A 101 3.09 12.25 -6.17
N GLU A 102 1.86 12.66 -6.46
CA GLU A 102 1.22 12.44 -7.77
C GLU A 102 2.01 13.09 -8.91
N ALA A 103 2.41 14.36 -8.73
CA ALA A 103 3.21 15.05 -9.73
C ALA A 103 4.59 14.40 -9.91
N LEU A 104 5.19 13.88 -8.83
CA LEU A 104 6.47 13.15 -8.90
C LEU A 104 6.31 11.80 -9.60
N LEU A 105 5.24 11.06 -9.31
CA LEU A 105 4.91 9.79 -9.95
C LEU A 105 4.73 9.98 -11.46
N THR A 106 3.88 10.93 -11.88
CA THR A 106 3.64 11.24 -13.29
C THR A 106 4.92 11.63 -14.00
N ALA A 107 5.71 12.55 -13.42
CA ALA A 107 6.96 12.97 -14.05
C ALA A 107 7.99 11.84 -14.15
N CYS A 108 8.05 10.94 -13.16
CA CYS A 108 8.93 9.78 -13.24
C CYS A 108 8.45 8.78 -14.30
N ALA A 109 7.15 8.56 -14.40
CA ALA A 109 6.55 7.71 -15.42
C ALA A 109 6.83 8.25 -16.83
N ASP A 110 6.59 9.53 -17.06
CA ASP A 110 6.86 10.21 -18.34
C ASP A 110 8.33 10.08 -18.73
N GLN A 111 9.25 10.33 -17.78
CA GLN A 111 10.69 10.20 -18.00
C GLN A 111 11.11 8.76 -18.33
N ALA A 112 10.42 7.77 -17.76
CA ALA A 112 10.69 6.35 -17.99
C ALA A 112 10.00 5.82 -19.27
N GLY A 113 8.96 6.50 -19.77
CA GLY A 113 8.10 6.02 -20.86
C GLY A 113 7.05 5.02 -20.40
N ILE A 114 6.56 5.15 -19.17
CA ILE A 114 5.60 4.24 -18.54
C ILE A 114 4.17 4.77 -18.74
N ASP A 115 3.30 3.93 -19.29
CA ASP A 115 1.86 4.18 -19.29
C ASP A 115 1.27 3.82 -17.93
N LEU A 116 0.87 4.83 -17.15
CA LEU A 116 0.24 4.65 -15.84
C LEU A 116 -1.20 4.11 -15.93
N GLN A 117 -1.84 4.16 -17.10
CA GLN A 117 -3.19 3.59 -17.27
C GLN A 117 -3.16 2.07 -17.46
N ARG A 118 -2.00 1.52 -17.82
CA ARG A 118 -1.79 0.09 -17.96
C ARG A 118 -2.13 -0.64 -16.66
N ASP A 119 -3.02 -1.62 -16.74
CA ASP A 119 -3.32 -2.57 -15.67
C ASP A 119 -3.57 -1.92 -14.30
N ARG A 120 -4.17 -0.72 -14.27
CA ARG A 120 -4.44 0.09 -13.05
C ARG A 120 -3.18 0.53 -12.29
N LEU A 121 -2.00 0.51 -12.91
CA LEU A 121 -0.72 0.84 -12.27
C LEU A 121 -0.75 2.18 -11.53
N GLY A 122 -1.16 3.25 -12.20
CA GLY A 122 -1.23 4.59 -11.63
C GLY A 122 -2.27 4.71 -10.52
N SER A 123 -3.46 4.15 -10.72
CA SER A 123 -4.53 4.22 -9.72
C SER A 123 -4.20 3.42 -8.46
N ASP A 124 -3.57 2.24 -8.60
CA ASP A 124 -3.14 1.45 -7.45
C ASP A 124 -2.02 2.15 -6.66
N LEU A 125 -1.06 2.79 -7.33
CA LEU A 125 0.01 3.57 -6.68
C LEU A 125 -0.53 4.83 -5.98
N SER A 126 -1.46 5.55 -6.61
CA SER A 126 -2.11 6.72 -6.00
C SER A 126 -2.99 6.32 -4.82
N GLN A 127 -3.75 5.23 -4.92
CA GLN A 127 -4.56 4.71 -3.82
C GLN A 127 -3.68 4.29 -2.64
N MET A 128 -2.56 3.59 -2.88
CA MET A 128 -1.58 3.25 -1.84
C MET A 128 -1.11 4.49 -1.07
N PHE A 129 -0.83 5.59 -1.77
CA PHE A 129 -0.38 6.83 -1.14
C PHE A 129 -1.49 7.55 -0.37
N LEU A 130 -2.71 7.54 -0.89
CA LEU A 130 -3.88 8.05 -0.19
C LEU A 130 -4.15 7.27 1.10
N VAL A 131 -4.09 5.94 1.06
CA VAL A 131 -4.17 5.07 2.26
C VAL A 131 -3.11 5.48 3.28
N ALA A 132 -1.85 5.60 2.86
CA ALA A 132 -0.77 5.98 3.76
C ALA A 132 -0.99 7.36 4.43
N ASN A 133 -1.55 8.32 3.70
CA ASN A 133 -1.88 9.63 4.27
C ASN A 133 -3.05 9.55 5.26
N VAL A 134 -4.09 8.77 4.97
CA VAL A 134 -5.21 8.54 5.91
C VAL A 134 -4.71 7.86 7.18
N VAL A 135 -3.88 6.82 7.06
CA VAL A 135 -3.29 6.13 8.22
C VAL A 135 -2.43 7.09 9.06
N ARG A 136 -1.71 8.02 8.43
CA ARG A 136 -0.82 8.96 9.14
C ARG A 136 -1.56 10.14 9.77
N HIS A 137 -2.60 10.65 9.11
CA HIS A 137 -3.21 11.94 9.43
C HIS A 137 -4.69 11.86 9.86
N GLY A 138 -5.32 10.70 9.69
CA GLY A 138 -6.75 10.52 9.97
C GLY A 138 -7.64 11.20 8.93
N ASP A 139 -8.69 11.86 9.41
CA ASP A 139 -9.70 12.51 8.60
C ASP A 139 -9.18 13.77 7.89
N GLY A 140 -9.78 14.10 6.76
CA GLY A 140 -9.45 15.26 5.93
C GLY A 140 -9.43 14.93 4.44
N ARG A 141 -8.79 15.79 3.63
CA ARG A 141 -8.83 15.71 2.17
C ARG A 141 -8.38 14.36 1.59
N SER A 142 -7.38 13.72 2.19
CA SER A 142 -6.94 12.38 1.75
C SER A 142 -7.97 11.30 2.06
N CYS A 143 -8.68 11.41 3.19
CA CYS A 143 -9.75 10.49 3.58
C CYS A 143 -10.95 10.63 2.63
N GLU A 144 -11.36 11.87 2.33
CA GLU A 144 -12.41 12.17 1.36
C GLU A 144 -12.07 11.65 -0.04
N ALA A 145 -10.86 11.95 -0.52
CA ALA A 145 -10.39 11.49 -1.83
C ALA A 145 -10.33 9.96 -1.91
N LEU A 146 -9.83 9.29 -0.86
CA LEU A 146 -9.77 7.84 -0.84
C LEU A 146 -11.18 7.22 -0.77
N ARG A 147 -12.14 7.80 -0.03
CA ARG A 147 -13.52 7.31 -0.03
C ARG A 147 -14.19 7.40 -1.39
N ALA A 148 -13.92 8.47 -2.14
CA ALA A 148 -14.42 8.61 -3.49
C ALA A 148 -13.76 7.61 -4.46
N ALA A 149 -12.45 7.40 -4.32
CA ALA A 149 -11.68 6.55 -5.23
C ALA A 149 -11.80 5.04 -4.94
N ALA A 150 -12.06 4.67 -3.69
CA ALA A 150 -11.98 3.30 -3.20
C ALA A 150 -13.00 2.99 -2.10
N PRO A 151 -14.31 3.17 -2.35
CA PRO A 151 -15.35 2.95 -1.34
C PRO A 151 -15.35 1.54 -0.75
N GLU A 152 -14.81 0.55 -1.47
CA GLU A 152 -14.64 -0.84 -1.02
C GLU A 152 -13.76 -1.00 0.23
N LEU A 153 -12.91 -0.02 0.55
CA LEU A 153 -12.09 -0.05 1.77
C LEU A 153 -12.88 0.35 3.04
N TRP A 154 -14.15 0.71 2.93
CA TRP A 154 -15.03 1.12 4.03
C TRP A 154 -16.33 0.31 4.12
N GLU A 155 -16.31 -0.97 3.72
CA GLU A 155 -17.47 -1.84 3.89
C GLU A 155 -17.92 -1.91 5.36
N THR A 156 -19.01 -1.20 5.69
CA THR A 156 -19.55 -1.07 7.06
C THR A 156 -20.29 -2.31 7.54
N ASP A 157 -20.83 -3.11 6.62
CA ASP A 157 -21.61 -4.32 6.94
C ASP A 157 -20.74 -5.59 7.02
N ALA A 158 -19.42 -5.42 7.04
CA ALA A 158 -18.52 -6.56 6.96
C ALA A 158 -18.63 -7.45 8.22
N PRO A 159 -18.71 -8.78 8.04
CA PRO A 159 -18.97 -9.71 9.13
C PRO A 159 -17.77 -9.88 10.07
N ASP A 160 -16.58 -9.45 9.65
CA ASP A 160 -15.27 -9.69 10.26
C ASP A 160 -14.71 -8.43 10.97
N TYR A 161 -15.48 -7.37 11.13
CA TYR A 161 -15.03 -6.17 11.85
C TYR A 161 -16.12 -5.62 12.77
N LEU A 162 -15.69 -5.16 13.95
CA LEU A 162 -16.51 -4.43 14.90
C LEU A 162 -15.72 -3.20 15.34
N ASP A 163 -16.34 -2.02 15.24
CA ASP A 163 -15.73 -0.79 15.74
C ASP A 163 -15.72 -0.80 17.28
N LEU A 164 -14.56 -0.51 17.85
CA LEU A 164 -14.30 -0.54 19.29
C LEU A 164 -14.61 0.80 19.97
N LEU A 165 -14.87 1.86 19.21
CA LEU A 165 -14.99 3.21 19.76
C LEU A 165 -16.42 3.57 20.18
N PRO A 166 -16.69 3.77 21.49
CA PRO A 166 -17.90 4.43 21.93
C PRO A 166 -17.80 5.93 21.58
N GLY A 167 -18.57 6.42 20.61
CA GLY A 167 -18.57 7.84 20.26
C GLY A 167 -19.06 8.14 18.84
N GLU A 168 -18.81 9.37 18.39
CA GLU A 168 -19.00 9.74 16.98
C GLU A 168 -17.95 9.01 16.14
N ALA A 169 -18.40 8.27 15.13
CA ALA A 169 -17.55 7.44 14.30
C ALA A 169 -16.53 8.31 13.54
N VAL A 170 -15.23 8.08 13.77
CA VAL A 170 -14.16 8.70 12.97
C VAL A 170 -13.99 7.89 11.69
N VAL A 171 -14.06 8.56 10.54
CA VAL A 171 -14.19 7.90 9.24
C VAL A 171 -12.92 7.12 8.87
N SER A 172 -11.76 7.67 9.20
CA SER A 172 -10.45 7.05 8.94
C SER A 172 -10.18 5.79 9.76
N GLU A 173 -10.78 5.65 10.95
CA GLU A 173 -10.61 4.46 11.78
C GLU A 173 -11.28 3.23 11.17
N HIS A 174 -12.37 3.46 10.42
CA HIS A 174 -13.10 2.45 9.67
C HIS A 174 -12.39 1.98 8.40
N LEU A 175 -11.23 2.57 8.04
CA LEU A 175 -10.45 2.12 6.91
C LEU A 175 -10.03 0.66 7.10
N ARG A 176 -10.34 -0.19 6.12
CA ARG A 176 -10.03 -1.61 6.16
C ARG A 176 -8.98 -1.95 5.11
N MET A 177 -7.85 -2.49 5.57
CA MET A 177 -6.81 -3.00 4.70
C MET A 177 -6.79 -4.52 4.73
N ARG A 178 -6.98 -5.14 3.57
CA ARG A 178 -6.92 -6.60 3.42
C ARG A 178 -5.59 -7.00 2.79
N ARG A 179 -5.21 -8.28 2.97
CA ARG A 179 -4.03 -8.87 2.33
C ARG A 179 -3.97 -8.58 0.82
N ARG A 180 -5.11 -8.73 0.13
CA ARG A 180 -5.26 -8.42 -1.29
C ARG A 180 -4.81 -7.02 -1.68
N ASP A 181 -5.10 -6.02 -0.85
CA ASP A 181 -4.75 -4.64 -1.14
C ASP A 181 -3.23 -4.43 -1.08
N LEU A 182 -2.58 -5.05 -0.09
CA LEU A 182 -1.11 -5.05 -0.01
C LEU A 182 -0.46 -5.77 -1.18
N ILE A 183 -0.99 -6.93 -1.59
CA ILE A 183 -0.53 -7.68 -2.78
C ILE A 183 -0.63 -6.80 -4.03
N ARG A 184 -1.77 -6.12 -4.22
CA ARG A 184 -1.98 -5.22 -5.34
C ARG A 184 -1.00 -4.04 -5.34
N TYR A 185 -0.77 -3.42 -4.18
CA TYR A 185 0.16 -2.30 -4.06
C TYR A 185 1.63 -2.71 -4.27
N ILE A 186 2.08 -3.84 -3.74
CA ILE A 186 3.44 -4.31 -4.01
C ILE A 186 3.62 -4.67 -5.49
N ARG A 187 2.60 -5.29 -6.10
CA ARG A 187 2.60 -5.59 -7.54
C ARG A 187 2.75 -4.31 -8.37
N ALA A 188 1.97 -3.28 -8.07
CA ALA A 188 2.05 -1.99 -8.76
C ALA A 188 3.43 -1.33 -8.59
N ALA A 189 3.95 -1.25 -7.37
CA ALA A 189 5.26 -0.64 -7.08
C ALA A 189 6.43 -1.40 -7.74
N THR A 190 6.38 -2.73 -7.75
CA THR A 190 7.42 -3.55 -8.39
C THR A 190 7.29 -3.56 -9.92
N CYS A 191 6.08 -3.54 -10.46
CA CYS A 191 5.82 -3.36 -11.89
C CYS A 191 6.36 -2.02 -12.40
N PHE A 192 6.10 -0.92 -11.68
CA PHE A 192 6.63 0.41 -12.03
C PHE A 192 8.15 0.39 -12.22
N TRP A 193 8.88 -0.16 -11.26
CA TRP A 193 10.34 -0.24 -11.36
C TRP A 193 10.83 -1.25 -12.40
N GLY A 194 10.07 -2.32 -12.62
CA GLY A 194 10.33 -3.26 -13.71
C GLY A 194 10.23 -2.63 -15.09
N LEU A 195 9.22 -1.77 -15.30
CA LEU A 195 9.04 -1.01 -16.53
C LEU A 195 10.09 0.11 -16.67
N ALA A 196 10.55 0.68 -15.56
CA ALA A 196 11.63 1.67 -15.55
C ALA A 196 13.03 1.06 -15.76
N ASP A 197 13.20 -0.25 -15.55
CA ASP A 197 14.48 -0.95 -15.74
C ASP A 197 14.73 -1.21 -17.24
N ARG A 198 15.76 -0.55 -17.79
CA ARG A 198 16.17 -0.67 -19.19
C ARG A 198 17.22 -1.75 -19.43
N LEU A 199 17.65 -2.45 -18.38
CA LEU A 199 18.67 -3.49 -18.49
C LEU A 199 18.04 -4.84 -18.88
N PRO A 200 18.80 -5.74 -19.53
CA PRO A 200 18.31 -7.07 -19.86
C PRO A 200 17.75 -7.82 -18.66
N MET A 201 16.71 -8.62 -18.87
CA MET A 201 16.00 -9.39 -17.83
C MET A 201 15.22 -8.54 -16.80
N ALA A 202 14.84 -7.31 -17.15
CA ALA A 202 13.91 -6.52 -16.35
C ALA A 202 12.59 -7.27 -16.14
N VAL A 203 12.12 -7.31 -14.89
CA VAL A 203 10.88 -8.02 -14.53
C VAL A 203 9.71 -7.03 -14.50
N ALA A 204 8.99 -6.89 -15.61
CA ALA A 204 7.85 -5.98 -15.71
C ALA A 204 6.53 -6.56 -15.19
N ASP A 205 6.37 -7.88 -15.17
CA ASP A 205 5.21 -8.57 -14.55
C ASP A 205 5.69 -9.38 -13.35
N PRO A 206 5.65 -8.81 -12.14
CA PRO A 206 6.07 -9.50 -10.92
C PRO A 206 5.04 -10.56 -10.52
N PRO A 207 5.45 -11.65 -9.84
CA PRO A 207 4.60 -12.81 -9.56
C PRO A 207 3.59 -12.59 -8.42
N TYR A 208 3.42 -11.36 -7.93
CA TYR A 208 2.47 -11.05 -6.87
C TYR A 208 1.04 -11.11 -7.43
N ARG A 209 0.36 -12.23 -7.19
CA ARG A 209 -1.04 -12.49 -7.56
C ARG A 209 -1.77 -13.02 -6.34
N GLU A 210 -3.08 -12.79 -6.30
CA GLU A 210 -3.95 -13.57 -5.42
C GLU A 210 -4.08 -14.97 -6.01
N ASP A 211 -4.00 -15.99 -5.15
CA ASP A 211 -4.39 -17.36 -5.48
C ASP A 211 -5.92 -17.51 -5.52
#